data_AF-Q13VQ2-F1
#
_entry.id   AF-Q13VQ2-F1
#
_cell.length_a   1.000
_cell.length_b   1.000
_cell.length_c   1.000
_cell.angle_alpha   90.00
_cell.angle_beta   90.00
_cell.angle_gamma   90.00
#
_symmetry.space_group_name_H-M   'P 1'
#
loop_
_entity.id
_entity.type
_entity.pdbx_description
1 polymer ?
#
loop_
_entity_poly.entity_id
_entity_poly.type
_entity_poly.pdbx_seq_one_letter_code
_entity_poly.pdbx_strand_id
1 'polypeptide(L)'
;MSKTSEDNARQSQGVQSVEIGARVLRAYLRAEAPMSVKELADEVDMSTSRTHRYLASLVRAGLIERDAASGRYDLGELTLQLGVAALNRLNPVAEASKIRFALRSGRR
;
A
#
# COMPACT_ATOMS: atom_id res chain seq x y z
N MET A 1 36.44 18.98 -5.30
CA MET A 1 35.03 18.54 -5.41
C MET A 1 34.88 17.11 -4.88
N SER A 2 34.99 16.90 -3.57
CA SER A 2 34.78 15.58 -2.94
C SER A 2 33.87 15.76 -1.75
N LYS A 3 32.55 15.56 -1.96
CA LYS A 3 31.56 15.54 -0.86
C LYS A 3 30.25 14.81 -1.19
N THR A 4 30.13 14.16 -2.35
CA THR A 4 28.88 13.47 -2.75
C THR A 4 28.77 12.04 -2.17
N SER A 5 29.85 11.47 -1.63
CA SER A 5 29.88 10.06 -1.23
C SER A 5 29.37 9.75 0.18
N GLU A 6 29.12 10.75 1.04
CA GLU A 6 28.71 10.53 2.43
C GLU A 6 27.18 10.59 2.64
N ASP A 7 26.43 11.20 1.72
CA ASP A 7 24.98 11.39 1.87
C ASP A 7 24.16 10.15 1.49
N ASN A 8 24.77 9.20 0.78
CA ASN A 8 24.13 7.95 0.37
C ASN A 8 24.22 6.83 1.43
N ALA A 9 25.01 7.03 2.49
CA ALA A 9 25.24 6.03 3.53
C ALA A 9 24.20 6.05 4.67
N ARG A 10 23.21 6.96 4.62
CA ARG A 10 22.17 7.12 5.64
C ARG A 10 20.74 6.89 5.14
N GLN A 11 20.56 6.60 3.85
CA GLN A 11 19.30 6.01 3.39
C GLN A 11 19.25 4.59 3.93
N SER A 12 18.43 4.36 4.96
CA SER A 12 18.25 3.05 5.58
C SER A 12 18.08 1.99 4.51
N GLN A 13 18.74 0.83 4.69
CA GLN A 13 18.65 -0.35 3.85
C GLN A 13 17.21 -0.90 3.82
N GLY A 14 16.32 -0.24 3.06
CA GLY A 14 14.95 -0.67 2.84
C GLY A 14 14.94 -1.98 2.05
N VAL A 15 13.93 -2.81 2.31
CA VAL A 15 13.74 -4.04 1.55
C VAL A 15 12.96 -3.71 0.29
N GLN A 16 13.65 -3.66 -0.86
CA GLN A 16 13.06 -3.28 -2.15
C GLN A 16 11.81 -4.11 -2.52
N SER A 17 11.75 -5.38 -2.12
CA SER A 17 10.58 -6.22 -2.41
C SER A 17 9.32 -5.78 -1.64
N VAL A 18 9.46 -5.21 -0.45
CA VAL A 18 8.35 -4.63 0.32
C VAL A 18 7.81 -3.39 -0.37
N GLU A 19 8.71 -2.52 -0.85
CA GLU A 19 8.34 -1.31 -1.60
C GLU A 19 7.61 -1.65 -2.90
N ILE A 20 8.07 -2.67 -3.63
CA ILE A 20 7.40 -3.14 -4.84
C ILE A 20 6.03 -3.76 -4.50
N GLY A 21 5.94 -4.54 -3.43
CA GLY A 21 4.66 -5.07 -2.94
C GLY A 21 3.67 -3.94 -2.64
N ALA A 22 4.13 -2.89 -1.94
CA ALA A 22 3.33 -1.71 -1.67
C ALA A 22 2.89 -0.98 -2.96
N ARG A 23 3.77 -0.89 -3.97
CA ARG A 23 3.42 -0.32 -5.28
C ARG A 23 2.31 -1.10 -5.98
N VAL A 24 2.36 -2.44 -5.94
CA VAL A 24 1.29 -3.29 -6.48
C VAL A 24 -0.02 -3.07 -5.74
N LEU A 25 -0.02 -2.99 -4.41
CA LEU A 25 -1.24 -2.72 -3.65
C LEU A 25 -1.82 -1.33 -3.93
N ARG A 26 -0.98 -0.32 -4.14
CA ARG A 26 -1.43 1.04 -4.47
C ARG A 26 -2.13 1.13 -5.83
N ALA A 27 -1.85 0.22 -6.77
CA ALA A 27 -2.56 0.16 -8.05
C ALA A 27 -4.08 0.01 -7.84
N TYR A 28 -4.50 -0.70 -6.79
CA TYR A 28 -5.91 -0.91 -6.46
C TYR A 28 -6.61 0.31 -5.86
N LEU A 29 -5.88 1.34 -5.42
CA LEU A 29 -6.51 2.57 -4.93
C LEU A 29 -7.24 3.34 -6.04
N ARG A 30 -6.92 3.07 -7.29
CA ARG A 30 -7.53 3.67 -8.48
C ARG A 30 -8.26 2.64 -9.37
N ALA A 31 -8.20 1.36 -9.01
CA ALA A 31 -8.86 0.31 -9.77
C ALA A 31 -10.34 0.21 -9.38
N GLU A 32 -11.21 0.12 -10.37
CA GLU A 32 -12.65 -0.06 -10.16
C GLU A 32 -13.07 -1.54 -10.19
N ALA A 33 -12.17 -2.43 -10.58
CA ALA A 33 -12.41 -3.86 -10.76
C ALA A 33 -11.11 -4.68 -10.58
N PRO A 34 -11.22 -6.01 -10.38
CA PRO A 34 -10.07 -6.92 -10.41
C PRO A 34 -9.22 -6.71 -11.66
N MET A 35 -7.91 -6.86 -11.57
CA MET A 35 -6.99 -6.63 -12.69
C MET A 35 -6.33 -7.92 -13.17
N SER A 36 -6.15 -8.05 -14.47
CA SER A 36 -5.25 -9.04 -15.07
C SER A 36 -3.79 -8.74 -14.72
N VAL A 37 -2.92 -9.75 -14.84
CA VAL A 37 -1.48 -9.55 -14.62
C VAL A 37 -0.87 -8.53 -15.59
N LYS A 38 -1.44 -8.40 -16.80
CA LYS A 38 -0.98 -7.44 -17.80
C LYS A 38 -1.31 -6.01 -17.38
N GLU A 39 -2.56 -5.75 -17.02
CA GLU A 39 -2.99 -4.43 -16.52
C GLU A 39 -2.18 -4.02 -15.29
N LEU A 40 -1.95 -4.96 -14.35
CA LEU A 40 -1.09 -4.70 -13.20
C LEU A 40 0.34 -4.39 -13.57
N ALA A 41 0.93 -5.15 -14.51
CA ALA A 41 2.29 -4.94 -14.97
C ALA A 41 2.46 -3.56 -15.63
N ASP A 42 1.47 -3.13 -16.40
CA ASP A 42 1.42 -1.81 -17.04
C ASP A 42 1.28 -0.70 -15.97
N GLU A 43 0.36 -0.84 -15.00
CA GLU A 43 0.13 0.16 -13.93
C GLU A 43 1.34 0.34 -13.00
N VAL A 44 2.13 -0.71 -12.77
CA VAL A 44 3.31 -0.64 -11.91
C VAL A 44 4.64 -0.53 -12.65
N ASP A 45 4.62 -0.36 -13.97
CA ASP A 45 5.82 -0.27 -14.83
C ASP A 45 6.80 -1.43 -14.57
N MET A 46 6.33 -2.65 -14.77
CA MET A 46 7.10 -3.89 -14.59
C MET A 46 6.82 -4.88 -15.72
N SER A 47 7.76 -5.80 -15.98
CA SER A 47 7.48 -6.92 -16.88
C SER A 47 6.48 -7.89 -16.26
N THR A 48 5.63 -8.50 -17.09
CA THR A 48 4.62 -9.49 -16.67
C THR A 48 5.21 -10.63 -15.83
N SER A 49 6.41 -11.11 -16.18
CA SER A 49 7.13 -12.15 -15.43
C SER A 49 7.51 -11.67 -14.02
N ARG A 50 8.01 -10.43 -13.89
CA ARG A 50 8.34 -9.87 -12.57
C ARG A 50 7.07 -9.67 -11.76
N THR A 51 6.02 -9.13 -12.36
CA THR A 51 4.71 -8.92 -11.70
C THR A 51 4.12 -10.23 -11.19
N HIS A 52 4.15 -11.30 -11.98
CA HIS A 52 3.70 -12.63 -11.54
C HIS A 52 4.39 -13.11 -10.26
N ARG A 53 5.71 -12.92 -10.12
CA ARG A 53 6.45 -13.33 -8.91
C ARG A 53 6.02 -12.55 -7.66
N TYR A 54 5.75 -11.26 -7.82
CA TYR A 54 5.25 -10.42 -6.73
C TYR A 54 3.81 -10.79 -6.37
N LEU A 55 2.93 -10.98 -7.37
CA LEU A 55 1.56 -11.42 -7.14
C LEU A 55 1.50 -12.77 -6.43
N ALA A 56 2.32 -13.76 -6.84
CA ALA A 56 2.40 -15.04 -6.16
C ALA A 56 2.80 -14.91 -4.67
N SER A 57 3.66 -13.93 -4.35
CA SER A 57 4.08 -13.67 -2.97
C SER A 57 2.99 -12.95 -2.18
N LEU A 58 2.33 -11.95 -2.78
CA LEU A 58 1.21 -11.23 -2.16
C LEU A 58 -0.01 -12.14 -1.94
N VAL A 59 -0.26 -13.09 -2.86
CA VAL A 59 -1.30 -14.11 -2.71
C VAL A 59 -1.01 -15.04 -1.55
N ARG A 60 0.23 -15.55 -1.43
CA ARG A 60 0.63 -16.35 -0.26
C ARG A 60 0.56 -15.57 1.05
N ALA A 61 0.73 -14.26 1.01
CA ALA A 61 0.58 -13.39 2.17
C ALA A 61 -0.89 -13.00 2.46
N GLY A 62 -1.85 -13.34 1.60
CA GLY A 62 -3.27 -13.00 1.74
C GLY A 62 -3.61 -11.54 1.42
N LEU A 63 -2.67 -10.75 0.90
CA LEU A 63 -2.87 -9.34 0.56
C LEU A 63 -3.57 -9.16 -0.78
N ILE A 64 -3.37 -10.11 -1.69
CA ILE A 64 -4.01 -10.20 -3.01
C ILE A 64 -4.65 -11.59 -3.11
N GLU A 65 -5.73 -11.72 -3.86
CA GLU A 65 -6.32 -13.00 -4.23
C GLU A 65 -6.34 -13.14 -5.75
N ARG A 66 -6.36 -14.39 -6.23
CA ARG A 66 -6.50 -14.70 -7.65
C ARG A 66 -7.79 -15.47 -7.86
N ASP A 67 -8.69 -14.92 -8.65
CA ASP A 67 -9.89 -15.62 -9.06
C ASP A 67 -9.52 -16.81 -9.97
N ALA A 68 -10.01 -18.00 -9.64
CA ALA A 68 -9.66 -19.22 -10.34
C ALA A 68 -10.30 -19.29 -11.74
N ALA A 69 -11.47 -18.68 -11.92
CA ALA A 69 -12.22 -18.74 -13.17
C ALA A 69 -11.68 -17.75 -14.23
N SER A 70 -11.45 -16.51 -13.84
CA SER A 70 -10.98 -15.43 -14.74
C SER A 70 -9.46 -15.26 -14.73
N GLY A 71 -8.77 -15.74 -13.70
CA GLY A 71 -7.34 -15.53 -13.51
C GLY A 71 -6.95 -14.09 -13.15
N ARG A 72 -7.94 -13.21 -12.87
CA ARG A 72 -7.73 -11.84 -12.42
C ARG A 72 -7.35 -11.80 -10.95
N TYR A 73 -6.72 -10.71 -10.55
CA TYR A 73 -6.24 -10.47 -9.20
C TYR A 73 -7.03 -9.33 -8.56
N ASP A 74 -7.31 -9.45 -7.28
CA ASP A 74 -7.94 -8.39 -6.49
C ASP A 74 -7.36 -8.35 -5.07
N LEU A 75 -7.75 -7.36 -4.27
CA LEU A 75 -7.40 -7.28 -2.86
C LEU A 75 -7.92 -8.50 -2.11
N GLY A 76 -7.04 -9.13 -1.33
CA GLY A 76 -7.37 -10.29 -0.51
C GLY A 76 -7.88 -9.94 0.89
N GLU A 77 -8.33 -10.96 1.60
CA GLU A 77 -8.90 -10.88 2.95
C GLU A 77 -8.02 -10.11 3.94
N LEU A 78 -6.68 -10.29 3.93
CA LEU A 78 -5.80 -9.57 4.86
C LEU A 78 -5.83 -8.06 4.61
N THR A 79 -5.94 -7.63 3.35
CA THR A 79 -5.98 -6.20 3.02
C THR A 79 -7.25 -5.55 3.59
N LEU A 80 -8.39 -6.24 3.51
CA LEU A 80 -9.64 -5.77 4.11
C LEU A 80 -9.53 -5.65 5.64
N GLN A 81 -8.99 -6.68 6.30
CA GLN A 81 -8.79 -6.67 7.76
C GLN A 81 -7.88 -5.53 8.20
N LEU A 82 -6.78 -5.27 7.48
CA LEU A 82 -5.89 -4.15 7.76
C LEU A 82 -6.60 -2.81 7.58
N GLY A 83 -7.43 -2.65 6.54
CA GLY A 83 -8.24 -1.46 6.32
C GLY A 83 -9.22 -1.20 7.46
N VAL A 84 -9.98 -2.22 7.89
CA VAL A 84 -10.90 -2.12 9.02
C VAL A 84 -10.16 -1.79 10.32
N ALA A 85 -9.02 -2.45 10.58
CA ALA A 85 -8.19 -2.16 11.75
C ALA A 85 -7.66 -0.71 11.75
N ALA A 86 -7.31 -0.17 10.58
CA ALA A 86 -6.89 1.23 10.43
C ALA A 86 -8.05 2.20 10.69
N LEU A 87 -9.23 1.95 10.13
CA LEU A 87 -10.43 2.77 10.35
C LEU A 87 -10.83 2.83 11.82
N ASN A 88 -10.78 1.69 12.53
CA ASN A 88 -11.09 1.64 13.96
C ASN A 88 -10.14 2.48 14.82
N ARG A 89 -8.89 2.69 14.37
CA ARG A 89 -7.90 3.52 15.07
C ARG A 89 -8.07 5.02 14.84
N LEU A 90 -8.76 5.42 13.77
CA LEU A 90 -8.95 6.83 13.42
C LEU A 90 -9.92 7.59 14.34
N ASN A 91 -10.42 6.97 15.44
CA ASN A 91 -11.38 7.50 16.42
C ASN A 91 -11.79 8.97 16.17
N PRO A 92 -12.79 9.19 15.29
CA PRO A 92 -13.17 10.54 14.86
C PRO A 92 -13.67 11.41 16.04
N VAL A 93 -14.14 10.80 17.12
CA VAL A 93 -14.56 11.50 18.35
C VAL A 93 -13.36 12.04 19.13
N ALA A 94 -12.23 11.32 19.14
CA ALA A 94 -10.99 11.80 19.76
C ALA A 94 -10.40 12.99 18.98
N GLU A 95 -10.39 12.93 17.65
CA GLU A 95 -9.92 14.04 16.81
C GLU A 95 -10.84 15.27 16.88
N ALA A 96 -12.16 15.09 16.85
CA ALA A 96 -13.10 16.21 17.03
C ALA A 96 -12.99 16.86 18.43
N SER A 97 -12.68 16.07 19.47
CA SER A 97 -12.46 16.59 20.82
C SER A 97 -11.18 17.42 20.94
N LYS A 98 -10.12 17.10 20.17
CA LYS A 98 -8.91 17.92 20.08
C LYS A 98 -9.20 19.28 19.45
N ILE A 99 -10.00 19.33 18.38
CA ILE A 99 -10.42 20.59 17.75
C ILE A 99 -11.27 21.42 18.72
N ARG A 100 -12.22 20.80 19.44
CA ARG A 100 -13.06 21.48 20.44
C ARG A 100 -12.24 22.04 21.61
N PHE A 101 -11.16 21.37 22.02
CA PHE A 101 -10.26 21.88 23.06
C PHE A 101 -9.47 23.10 22.56
N ALA A 102 -8.91 23.03 21.34
CA ALA A 102 -8.13 24.11 20.73
C ALA A 102 -8.94 25.42 20.56
N LEU A 103 -10.23 25.32 20.19
CA LEU A 103 -11.12 26.47 20.05
C LEU A 103 -11.53 27.10 21.40
N ARG A 104 -11.39 26.36 22.49
CA ARG A 104 -11.70 26.83 23.85
C ARG A 104 -10.50 27.50 24.51
N SER A 105 -9.28 27.13 24.13
CA SER A 105 -8.01 27.66 24.68
C SER A 105 -7.50 28.95 24.01
N GLY A 106 -8.03 29.35 22.84
CA GLY A 106 -7.63 30.56 22.11
C GLY A 106 -8.39 31.85 22.46
N ARG A 107 -9.18 31.87 23.53
CA ARG A 107 -9.87 33.06 24.04
C ARG A 107 -9.28 33.47 25.40
N ARG A 108 -8.09 34.07 25.38
CA ARG A 108 -7.58 34.94 26.44
C ARG A 108 -6.82 36.08 25.81
#